data_AF-A0A382RNE6-F1
#
_entry.id   AF-A0A382RNE6-F1
#
_cell.length_a   1.000
_cell.length_b   1.000
_cell.length_c   1.000
_cell.angle_alpha   90.00
_cell.angle_beta   90.00
_cell.angle_gamma   90.00
#
_symmetry.space_group_name_H-M   'P 1'
#
loop_
_entity.id
_entity.type
_entity.pdbx_description
1 polymer ?
#
loop_
_entity_poly.entity_id
_entity_poly.type
_entity_poly.pdbx_seq_one_letter_code
_entity_poly.pdbx_strand_id
1 'polypeptide(L)'
;MAMNNRARGAKAPLERRDFLRKGLAVGGLTVVGSACGPPDAGLAAAGDAADEFELYHEVYGEGPAVVFAHGGAGTHMSWWRQIPTFSREFTCITYAQRGYGFSTDVPGGPGRAAFAEDLRTLLDGLGIERASLIGQSMGGRSV
;
A
#
# COMPACT_ATOMS: atom_id res chain seq x y z
N MET A 1 52.26 -7.15 20.88
CA MET A 1 51.21 -6.27 21.43
C MET A 1 49.89 -6.69 20.78
N ALA A 2 49.15 -7.59 21.43
CA ALA A 2 47.94 -8.21 20.87
C ALA A 2 46.71 -7.36 21.21
N MET A 3 45.97 -6.91 20.19
CA MET A 3 44.68 -6.23 20.38
C MET A 3 43.53 -7.23 20.24
N ASN A 4 42.85 -7.41 21.37
CA ASN A 4 41.69 -8.24 21.60
C ASN A 4 40.44 -7.50 21.09
N ASN A 5 39.73 -8.02 20.08
CA ASN A 5 38.44 -7.45 19.67
C ASN A 5 37.31 -8.41 20.10
N ARG A 6 36.72 -8.08 21.26
CA ARG A 6 35.61 -8.82 21.86
C ARG A 6 34.36 -8.75 20.97
N ALA A 7 33.70 -9.89 20.84
CA ALA A 7 32.43 -10.09 20.17
C ALA A 7 31.37 -9.06 20.62
N ARG A 8 30.73 -8.39 19.65
CA ARG A 8 29.49 -7.63 19.89
C ARG A 8 28.35 -8.64 19.95
N GLY A 9 27.66 -8.69 21.08
CA GLY A 9 26.53 -9.58 21.32
C GLY A 9 25.43 -9.38 20.28
N ALA A 10 24.95 -10.48 19.74
CA ALA A 10 23.76 -10.53 18.89
C ALA A 10 22.54 -10.09 19.72
N LYS A 11 21.77 -9.11 19.22
CA LYS A 11 20.43 -8.82 19.74
C LYS A 11 19.46 -9.84 19.14
N ALA A 12 18.68 -10.49 19.99
CA ALA A 12 17.61 -11.38 19.57
C ALA A 12 16.56 -10.62 18.73
N PRO A 13 15.86 -11.28 17.78
CA PRO A 13 14.80 -10.65 17.00
C PRO A 13 13.61 -10.31 17.91
N LEU A 14 13.01 -9.14 17.69
CA LEU A 14 11.79 -8.71 18.37
C LEU A 14 10.59 -9.51 17.81
N GLU A 15 9.91 -10.26 18.66
CA GLU A 15 8.72 -11.02 18.32
C GLU A 15 7.48 -10.11 18.21
N ARG A 16 6.61 -10.41 17.24
CA ARG A 16 5.44 -9.61 16.79
C ARG A 16 4.31 -9.45 17.82
N ARG A 17 4.49 -9.85 19.08
CA ARG A 17 3.41 -10.03 20.08
C ARG A 17 3.40 -8.99 21.21
N ASP A 18 4.30 -8.01 21.20
CA ASP A 18 4.48 -7.07 22.32
C ASP A 18 3.61 -5.79 22.26
N PHE A 19 2.77 -5.60 21.23
CA PHE A 19 2.13 -4.30 20.98
C PHE A 19 0.66 -4.11 21.37
N LEU A 20 0.01 -5.05 22.09
CA LEU A 20 -1.46 -5.00 22.26
C LEU A 20 -2.02 -5.01 23.69
N ARG A 21 -1.40 -4.30 24.66
CA ARG A 21 -2.07 -4.07 25.96
C ARG A 21 -1.79 -2.70 26.58
N LYS A 22 -2.76 -1.77 26.42
CA LYS A 22 -3.44 -0.95 27.47
C LYS A 22 -3.78 0.48 27.02
N GLY A 23 -4.99 0.93 27.38
CA GLY A 23 -5.43 2.34 27.38
C GLY A 23 -6.93 2.45 27.06
N LEU A 24 -7.83 2.06 27.98
CA LEU A 24 -8.53 2.90 28.96
C LEU A 24 -9.39 4.02 28.32
N ALA A 25 -10.71 3.84 28.41
CA ALA A 25 -11.73 4.80 28.02
C ALA A 25 -11.87 5.94 29.05
N VAL A 26 -11.94 7.18 28.56
CA VAL A 26 -12.51 8.33 29.28
C VAL A 26 -13.44 9.06 28.29
N GLY A 27 -14.66 9.35 28.74
CA GLY A 27 -15.75 9.81 27.89
C GLY A 27 -15.75 11.29 27.53
N GLY A 28 -16.70 11.64 26.65
CA GLY A 28 -17.33 12.95 26.61
C GLY A 28 -16.69 14.02 25.71
N LEU A 29 -16.58 13.77 24.41
CA LEU A 29 -16.66 14.77 23.33
C LEU A 29 -16.70 14.04 21.97
N THR A 30 -17.86 14.00 21.29
CA THR A 30 -17.91 13.45 19.91
C THR A 30 -17.49 14.52 18.93
N VAL A 31 -16.18 14.69 18.76
CA VAL A 31 -15.65 15.21 17.50
C VAL A 31 -15.79 14.06 16.51
N VAL A 32 -16.71 14.12 15.54
CA VAL A 32 -16.68 13.21 14.38
C VAL A 32 -15.57 13.68 13.43
N GLY A 33 -14.35 13.75 13.96
CA GLY A 33 -13.15 13.74 13.17
C GLY A 33 -12.78 12.27 13.08
N SER A 34 -13.25 11.59 12.04
CA SER A 34 -12.70 10.27 11.72
C SER A 34 -11.24 10.52 11.40
N ALA A 35 -10.38 10.32 12.40
CA ALA A 35 -8.96 10.23 12.17
C ALA A 35 -8.81 9.11 11.15
N CYS A 36 -8.15 9.39 10.03
CA CYS A 36 -7.79 8.37 9.07
C CYS A 36 -7.00 7.32 9.87
N GLY A 37 -7.62 6.16 10.13
CA GLY A 37 -6.97 5.05 10.79
C GLY A 37 -5.72 4.65 10.00
N PRO A 38 -4.81 3.87 10.59
CA PRO A 38 -3.74 3.27 9.79
C PRO A 38 -4.37 2.54 8.58
N PRO A 39 -3.75 2.61 7.39
CA PRO A 39 -4.29 1.95 6.21
C PRO A 39 -4.45 0.46 6.47
N ASP A 40 -5.43 -0.13 5.80
CA ASP A 40 -5.38 -1.56 5.54
C ASP A 40 -4.37 -1.79 4.41
N ALA A 41 -3.14 -2.15 4.80
CA ALA A 41 -2.03 -2.36 3.90
C ALA A 41 -1.93 -3.85 3.55
N GLY A 42 -1.85 -4.15 2.25
CA GLY A 42 -1.86 -5.51 1.74
C GLY A 42 -0.96 -5.71 0.55
N LEU A 43 -0.69 -6.99 0.26
CA LEU A 43 -0.11 -7.46 -0.98
C LEU A 43 -1.23 -8.20 -1.72
N ALA A 44 -1.57 -7.73 -2.92
CA ALA A 44 -2.50 -8.42 -3.79
C ALA A 44 -1.71 -9.26 -4.79
N ALA A 45 -2.07 -10.53 -4.96
CA ALA A 45 -1.56 -11.32 -6.07
C ALA A 45 -2.09 -10.70 -7.38
N ALA A 46 -1.18 -10.41 -8.31
CA ALA A 46 -1.46 -9.86 -9.62
C ALA A 46 -0.72 -10.65 -10.70
N GLY A 47 -1.36 -10.89 -11.84
CA GLY A 47 -0.86 -11.71 -12.94
C GLY A 47 -1.50 -13.11 -13.02
N ASP A 48 -1.28 -13.80 -14.14
CA ASP A 48 -1.72 -15.18 -14.36
C ASP A 48 -0.82 -16.17 -13.60
N ALA A 49 -1.24 -17.44 -13.49
CA ALA A 49 -0.52 -18.51 -12.75
C ALA A 49 0.95 -18.75 -13.18
N ALA A 50 1.43 -18.12 -14.26
CA ALA A 50 2.82 -18.15 -14.72
C ALA A 50 3.66 -16.94 -14.26
N ASP A 51 3.03 -15.86 -13.79
CA ASP A 51 3.63 -14.59 -13.36
C ASP A 51 3.02 -14.15 -12.02
N GLU A 52 3.12 -15.00 -11.00
CA GLU A 52 2.67 -14.68 -9.64
C GLU A 52 3.51 -13.52 -9.09
N PHE A 53 2.89 -12.34 -9.03
CA PHE A 53 3.53 -11.11 -8.58
C PHE A 53 2.71 -10.45 -7.47
N GLU A 54 3.38 -9.88 -6.47
CA GLU A 54 2.72 -9.19 -5.35
C GLU A 54 2.71 -7.67 -5.56
N LEU A 55 1.50 -7.11 -5.65
CA LEU A 55 1.28 -5.68 -5.76
C LEU A 55 0.96 -5.08 -4.38
N TYR A 56 1.86 -4.22 -3.90
CA TYR A 56 1.63 -3.49 -2.67
C TYR A 56 0.53 -2.43 -2.85
N HIS A 57 -0.43 -2.42 -1.93
CA HIS A 57 -1.48 -1.41 -1.89
C HIS A 57 -1.88 -1.05 -0.45
N GLU A 58 -2.53 0.10 -0.32
CA GLU A 58 -3.12 0.58 0.92
C GLU A 58 -4.53 1.08 0.65
N VAL A 59 -5.45 0.72 1.54
CA VAL A 59 -6.85 1.16 1.50
C VAL A 59 -7.14 2.08 2.69
N TYR A 60 -7.82 3.19 2.39
CA TYR A 60 -8.20 4.20 3.38
C TYR A 60 -9.67 4.61 3.21
N GLY A 61 -10.36 4.82 4.32
CA GLY A 61 -11.73 5.32 4.31
C GLY A 61 -12.74 4.30 3.81
N GLU A 62 -13.97 4.78 3.62
CA GLU A 62 -15.12 3.99 3.17
C GLU A 62 -15.95 4.85 2.20
N GLY A 63 -16.70 4.20 1.30
CA GLY A 63 -17.51 4.87 0.28
C GLY A 63 -17.14 4.45 -1.15
N PRO A 64 -17.53 5.24 -2.19
CA PRO A 64 -17.17 4.94 -3.57
C PRO A 64 -15.65 4.84 -3.77
N ALA A 65 -15.21 3.91 -4.59
CA ALA A 65 -13.78 3.63 -4.77
C ALA A 65 -13.09 4.67 -5.66
N VAL A 66 -11.93 5.16 -5.22
CA VAL A 66 -11.02 6.01 -5.98
C VAL A 66 -9.61 5.42 -5.92
N VAL A 67 -9.05 5.09 -7.08
CA VAL A 67 -7.69 4.56 -7.19
C VAL A 67 -6.72 5.67 -7.56
N PHE A 68 -5.54 5.65 -6.95
CA PHE A 68 -4.47 6.61 -7.17
C PHE A 68 -3.23 5.94 -7.78
N ALA A 69 -3.01 6.12 -9.08
CA ALA A 69 -1.86 5.57 -9.80
C ALA A 69 -0.74 6.62 -9.94
N HIS A 70 0.40 6.38 -9.30
CA HIS A 70 1.54 7.30 -9.27
C HIS A 70 2.28 7.39 -10.61
N GLY A 71 3.19 8.36 -10.76
CA GLY A 71 4.05 8.47 -11.94
C GLY A 71 5.42 7.81 -11.77
N GLY A 72 6.24 7.87 -12.82
CA GLY A 72 7.48 7.10 -12.94
C GLY A 72 8.62 7.45 -11.99
N ALA A 73 8.49 8.52 -11.20
CA ALA A 73 9.44 8.90 -10.15
C ALA A 73 8.85 8.76 -8.74
N GLY A 74 7.65 8.18 -8.63
CA GLY A 74 6.89 8.05 -7.39
C GLY A 74 6.63 6.60 -6.99
N THR A 75 5.81 6.46 -5.94
CA THR A 75 5.29 5.19 -5.41
C THR A 75 3.87 5.43 -4.87
N HIS A 76 3.25 4.43 -4.22
CA HIS A 76 1.98 4.60 -3.48
C HIS A 76 1.97 5.84 -2.55
N MET A 77 3.13 6.20 -1.97
CA MET A 77 3.28 7.34 -1.07
C MET A 77 3.12 8.71 -1.74
N SER A 78 3.08 8.79 -3.08
CA SER A 78 2.95 10.08 -3.79
C SER A 78 1.68 10.86 -3.42
N TRP A 79 0.70 10.19 -2.83
CA TRP A 79 -0.64 10.73 -2.53
C TRP A 79 -0.84 11.08 -1.05
N TRP A 80 0.19 11.00 -0.21
CA TRP A 80 0.06 11.15 1.24
C TRP A 80 -0.63 12.44 1.72
N ARG A 81 -0.60 13.52 0.92
CA ARG A 81 -1.31 14.77 1.23
C ARG A 81 -2.77 14.79 0.78
N GLN A 82 -3.11 14.01 -0.25
CA GLN A 82 -4.46 13.94 -0.81
C GLN A 82 -5.33 12.97 -0.01
N ILE A 83 -4.75 11.86 0.43
CA ILE A 83 -5.47 10.79 1.11
C ILE A 83 -6.28 11.27 2.32
N PRO A 84 -5.74 12.08 3.26
CA PRO A 84 -6.53 12.55 4.42
C PRO A 84 -7.80 13.34 4.06
N THR A 85 -7.83 13.96 2.88
CA THR A 85 -8.99 14.72 2.41
C THR A 85 -9.99 13.79 1.72
N PHE A 86 -9.54 12.96 0.78
CA PHE A 86 -10.42 12.09 0.00
C PHE A 86 -11.00 10.94 0.84
N SER A 87 -10.23 10.38 1.78
CA SER A 87 -10.66 9.23 2.59
C SER A 87 -11.79 9.54 3.57
N ARG A 88 -12.24 10.79 3.63
CA ARG A 88 -13.40 11.21 4.43
C ARG A 88 -14.72 10.80 3.77
N GLU A 89 -14.71 10.61 2.46
CA GLU A 89 -15.92 10.35 1.64
C GLU A 89 -15.76 9.18 0.65
N PHE A 90 -14.52 8.74 0.41
CA PHE A 90 -14.19 7.71 -0.58
C PHE A 90 -13.36 6.58 0.02
N THR A 91 -13.52 5.38 -0.54
CA THR A 91 -12.55 4.29 -0.37
C THR A 91 -11.36 4.60 -1.27
N CYS A 92 -10.28 5.12 -0.68
CA CYS A 92 -9.08 5.53 -1.40
C CYS A 92 -8.08 4.37 -1.46
N ILE A 93 -7.69 3.97 -2.67
CA ILE A 93 -6.73 2.89 -2.91
C ILE A 93 -5.47 3.49 -3.51
N THR A 94 -4.36 3.42 -2.78
CA THR A 94 -3.04 3.70 -3.34
C THR A 94 -2.32 2.39 -3.58
N TYR A 95 -1.51 2.30 -4.63
CA TYR A 95 -0.72 1.11 -4.91
C TYR A 95 0.60 1.49 -5.53
N ALA A 96 1.59 0.62 -5.37
CA ALA A 96 2.86 0.73 -6.08
C ALA A 96 2.73 -0.06 -7.38
N GLN A 97 2.85 0.64 -8.52
CA GLN A 97 2.85 -0.02 -9.83
C GLN A 97 4.01 -1.01 -9.92
N ARG A 98 3.85 -2.07 -10.70
CA ARG A 98 4.85 -3.12 -10.91
C ARG A 98 6.24 -2.55 -11.20
N GLY A 99 7.23 -3.02 -10.44
CA GLY A 99 8.62 -2.56 -10.50
C GLY A 99 8.94 -1.30 -9.68
N TYR A 100 7.99 -0.81 -8.86
CA TYR A 100 8.16 0.39 -8.02
C TYR A 100 7.87 0.10 -6.55
N GLY A 101 8.56 0.80 -5.65
CA GLY A 101 8.32 0.69 -4.21
C GLY A 101 8.47 -0.74 -3.69
N PHE A 102 7.42 -1.25 -3.03
CA PHE A 102 7.37 -2.63 -2.52
C PHE A 102 6.83 -3.65 -3.54
N SER A 103 6.50 -3.19 -4.76
CA SER A 103 6.01 -4.03 -5.85
C SER A 103 7.18 -4.37 -6.79
N THR A 104 7.71 -5.59 -6.72
CA THR A 104 8.85 -6.04 -7.55
C THR A 104 8.41 -6.70 -8.85
N ASP A 105 8.99 -6.38 -9.99
CA ASP A 105 8.75 -7.20 -11.20
C ASP A 105 9.67 -8.43 -11.26
N VAL A 106 9.26 -9.46 -12.01
CA VAL A 106 10.11 -10.63 -12.27
C VAL A 106 11.18 -10.30 -13.33
N PRO A 107 12.36 -10.94 -13.31
CA PRO A 107 13.37 -10.75 -14.35
C PRO A 107 12.82 -11.08 -15.74
N GLY A 108 12.82 -10.10 -16.65
CA GLY A 108 12.24 -10.24 -18.00
C GLY A 108 10.71 -10.15 -18.03
N GLY A 109 10.09 -9.74 -16.93
CA GLY A 109 8.65 -9.56 -16.81
C GLY A 109 8.08 -8.46 -17.72
N PRO A 110 6.74 -8.33 -17.74
CA PRO A 110 6.04 -7.44 -18.67
C PRO A 110 6.27 -5.95 -18.36
N GLY A 111 6.76 -5.61 -17.17
CA GLY A 111 6.97 -4.24 -16.74
C GLY A 111 5.73 -3.38 -16.92
N ARG A 112 5.92 -2.23 -17.58
CA ARG A 112 4.84 -1.24 -17.79
C ARG A 112 3.70 -1.75 -18.67
N ALA A 113 3.89 -2.82 -19.44
CA ALA A 113 2.84 -3.38 -20.29
C ALA A 113 1.72 -4.05 -19.48
N ALA A 114 1.99 -4.48 -18.24
CA ALA A 114 1.02 -5.14 -17.38
C ALA A 114 0.19 -4.19 -16.50
N PHE A 115 0.44 -2.88 -16.51
CA PHE A 115 -0.15 -1.97 -15.51
C PHE A 115 -1.69 -1.95 -15.47
N ALA A 116 -2.35 -2.04 -16.62
CA ALA A 116 -3.81 -2.11 -16.67
C ALA A 116 -4.34 -3.44 -16.09
N GLU A 117 -3.65 -4.54 -16.39
CA GLU A 117 -4.01 -5.88 -15.92
C GLU A 117 -3.72 -6.07 -14.42
N ASP A 118 -2.61 -5.51 -13.95
CA ASP A 118 -2.27 -5.44 -12.52
C ASP A 118 -3.33 -4.66 -11.74
N LEU A 119 -3.78 -3.52 -12.27
CA LEU A 119 -4.85 -2.74 -11.65
C LEU A 119 -6.18 -3.51 -11.64
N ARG A 120 -6.52 -4.17 -12.75
CA ARG A 120 -7.73 -5.01 -12.82
C ARG A 120 -7.70 -6.09 -11.75
N THR A 121 -6.58 -6.81 -11.64
CA THR A 121 -6.42 -7.90 -10.66
C THR A 121 -6.48 -7.38 -9.23
N LEU A 122 -5.88 -6.22 -8.95
CA LEU A 122 -6.01 -5.56 -7.65
C LEU A 122 -7.49 -5.29 -7.30
N LEU A 123 -8.25 -4.70 -8.23
CA LEU A 123 -9.66 -4.38 -8.01
C LEU A 123 -10.50 -5.64 -7.82
N ASP A 124 -10.25 -6.68 -8.60
CA ASP A 124 -10.91 -7.99 -8.46
C ASP A 124 -10.61 -8.60 -7.07
N GLY A 125 -9.35 -8.55 -6.62
CA GLY A 125 -8.94 -9.05 -5.29
C GLY A 125 -9.54 -8.27 -4.12
N LEU A 126 -9.82 -6.98 -4.31
CA LEU A 126 -10.52 -6.13 -3.34
C LEU A 126 -12.05 -6.20 -3.46
N GLY A 127 -12.60 -6.92 -4.44
CA GLY A 127 -14.03 -7.01 -4.68
C GLY A 127 -14.66 -5.70 -5.19
N ILE A 128 -13.90 -4.87 -5.90
CA ILE A 128 -14.33 -3.56 -6.37
C ILE A 128 -14.71 -3.61 -7.85
N GLU A 129 -16.01 -3.55 -8.14
CA GLU A 129 -16.53 -3.61 -9.51
C GLU A 129 -16.27 -2.31 -10.31
N ARG A 130 -16.32 -1.15 -9.64
CA ARG A 130 -16.12 0.16 -10.27
C ARG A 130 -15.36 1.11 -9.37
N ALA A 131 -14.40 1.81 -9.95
CA ALA A 131 -13.64 2.87 -9.30
C ALA A 131 -13.41 4.06 -10.25
N SER A 132 -13.26 5.25 -9.69
CA SER A 132 -12.67 6.38 -10.41
C SER A 132 -11.14 6.28 -10.33
N LEU A 133 -10.44 6.60 -11.42
CA LEU A 133 -8.98 6.56 -11.46
C LEU A 133 -8.38 7.95 -11.51
N ILE A 134 -7.41 8.21 -10.63
CA ILE A 134 -6.53 9.38 -10.66
C ILE A 134 -5.15 8.90 -11.07
N GLY A 135 -4.77 9.14 -12.33
CA GLY A 135 -3.46 8.77 -12.86
C GLY A 135 -2.53 9.96 -13.02
N GLN A 136 -1.30 9.87 -12.50
CA GLN A 136 -0.26 10.89 -12.71
C GLN A 136 0.78 10.41 -13.70
N SER A 137 0.91 11.08 -14.86
CA SER A 137 1.93 10.76 -15.87
C SER A 137 1.92 9.27 -16.26
N MET A 138 2.93 8.50 -15.86
CA MET A 138 3.00 7.04 -16.03
C MET A 138 1.77 6.31 -15.48
N GLY A 139 1.14 6.82 -14.43
CA GLY A 139 -0.10 6.29 -13.86
C GLY A 139 -1.24 6.18 -14.86
N GLY A 140 -1.28 7.05 -15.87
CA GLY A 140 -2.26 7.01 -16.95
C GLY A 140 -2.16 5.81 -17.90
N ARG A 141 -1.10 4.99 -17.79
CA ARG A 141 -0.96 3.73 -18.55
C ARG A 141 -1.71 2.54 -17.94
N SER A 142 -2.45 2.77 -16.85
CA SER A 142 -3.21 1.72 -16.15
C SER A 142 -4.65 1.60 -16.66
N VAL A 143 -4.97 2.19 -17.82
CA VAL A 143 -6.28 2.16 -18.51
C VAL A 143 -6.11 1.94 -20.00
#